data_AF-A0A1E3WBV2-F1
#
_entry.id   AF-A0A1E3WBV2-F1
#
_cell.length_a   1.000
_cell.length_b   1.000
_cell.length_c   1.000
_cell.angle_alpha   90.00
_cell.angle_beta   90.00
_cell.angle_gamma   90.00
#
_symmetry.space_group_name_H-M   'P 1'
#
loop_
_entity.id
_entity.type
_entity.pdbx_description
1 polymer ?
#
loop_
_entity_poly.entity_id
_entity_poly.type
_entity_poly.pdbx_seq_one_letter_code
_entity_poly.pdbx_strand_id
1 'polypeptide(L)'
;MDGRYILQAPKQVDTDIFEVLQVPEAKPSEWLKETLVKGNAVGYDPALHTIKEIDRLTKSLGAEGIRLTPVPENPIDKLWEKDRPRPPMAGIVHHSVEFSGRSAAEKIAQVQDTLKEDNQDAVLLTAPDSICWLFNIRGGDIKHTPVALAFAIVPKEGRPTLFIDPAKVDENVRGTLQSITDIAKPGELDGALKRSPSRRRRCGSIPTPRRCASRRRWKWTASNTLPARILARCPRRPRRRRRSPARGPRIFATARPWCAFSLGSTRSAKRAAWMRSPRR
;
A
#
# COMPACT_ATOMS: atom_id res chain seq x y z
N MET A 1 5.63 17.32 -3.91
CA MET A 1 4.67 16.72 -4.86
C MET A 1 5.42 15.95 -5.94
N ASP A 2 4.84 14.87 -6.45
CA ASP A 2 5.42 14.07 -7.53
C ASP A 2 5.14 14.70 -8.91
N GLY A 3 5.95 14.36 -9.92
CA GLY A 3 5.95 15.00 -11.23
C GLY A 3 4.60 14.97 -11.98
N ARG A 4 3.76 13.97 -11.71
CA ARG A 4 2.41 13.84 -12.29
C ARG A 4 1.47 15.00 -11.94
N TYR A 5 1.74 15.74 -10.86
CA TYR A 5 0.83 16.76 -10.32
C TYR A 5 1.35 18.20 -10.47
N ILE A 6 2.49 18.42 -11.13
CA ILE A 6 3.14 19.75 -11.22
C ILE A 6 2.19 20.81 -11.81
N LEU A 7 1.47 20.48 -12.89
CA LEU A 7 0.55 21.43 -13.54
C LEU A 7 -0.81 21.54 -12.84
N GLN A 8 -1.14 20.59 -11.97
CA GLN A 8 -2.42 20.52 -11.28
C GLN A 8 -2.37 21.24 -9.93
N ALA A 9 -1.28 21.10 -9.18
CA ALA A 9 -1.16 21.64 -7.82
C ALA A 9 -1.38 23.17 -7.76
N PRO A 10 -0.76 24.00 -8.62
CA PRO A 10 -1.01 25.46 -8.61
C PRO A 10 -2.45 25.86 -9.01
N LYS A 11 -3.23 24.94 -9.61
CA LYS A 11 -4.64 25.20 -9.97
C LYS A 11 -5.62 24.86 -8.85
N GLN A 12 -5.18 24.11 -7.84
CA GLN A 12 -6.01 23.59 -6.75
C GLN A 12 -5.64 24.15 -5.38
N VAL A 13 -4.52 24.87 -5.31
CA VAL A 13 -3.96 25.44 -4.09
C VAL A 13 -3.76 26.94 -4.32
N ASP A 14 -4.08 27.74 -3.31
CA ASP A 14 -3.74 29.16 -3.30
C ASP A 14 -2.22 29.33 -3.12
N THR A 15 -1.56 29.77 -4.20
CA THR A 15 -0.11 29.92 -4.24
C THR A 15 0.42 31.12 -3.46
N ASP A 16 -0.46 32.04 -3.04
CA ASP A 16 -0.07 33.15 -2.17
C ASP A 16 0.10 32.68 -0.71
N ILE A 17 -0.56 31.57 -0.34
CA ILE A 17 -0.52 30.97 1.00
C ILE A 17 0.43 29.76 1.05
N PHE A 18 0.46 28.94 0.01
CA PHE A 18 1.21 27.68 0.00
C PHE A 18 2.28 27.63 -1.09
N GLU A 19 3.49 27.25 -0.69
CA GLU A 19 4.57 26.93 -1.60
C GLU A 19 4.46 25.48 -2.13
N VAL A 20 4.47 25.30 -3.45
CA VAL A 20 4.41 23.98 -4.08
C VAL A 20 5.81 23.45 -4.35
N LEU A 21 6.28 22.56 -3.49
CA LEU A 21 7.60 21.91 -3.60
C LEU A 21 7.53 20.57 -4.36
N GLN A 22 8.52 20.28 -5.19
CA GLN A 22 8.62 19.03 -5.97
C GLN A 22 9.55 18.01 -5.30
N VAL A 23 9.18 16.73 -5.34
CA VAL A 23 10.01 15.60 -4.92
C VAL A 23 10.48 14.88 -6.19
N PRO A 24 11.78 14.55 -6.34
CA PRO A 24 12.80 14.38 -5.28
C PRO A 24 13.62 15.62 -4.90
N GLU A 25 13.43 16.76 -5.56
CA GLU A 25 14.28 17.95 -5.42
C GLU A 25 14.23 18.55 -4.00
N ALA A 26 13.04 18.67 -3.43
CA ALA A 26 12.81 19.17 -2.08
C ALA A 26 12.31 18.04 -1.18
N LYS A 27 13.25 17.29 -0.57
CA LYS A 27 12.86 16.26 0.40
C LYS A 27 12.35 16.94 1.68
N PRO A 28 11.24 16.48 2.29
CA PRO A 28 10.70 17.08 3.51
C PRO A 28 11.74 17.19 4.63
N SER A 29 12.62 16.20 4.77
CA SER A 29 13.67 16.21 5.79
C SER A 29 14.76 17.24 5.56
N GLU A 30 15.06 17.59 4.31
CA GLU A 30 16.09 18.59 3.96
C GLU A 30 15.48 19.99 4.12
N TRP A 31 14.28 20.19 3.57
CA TRP A 31 13.54 21.45 3.70
C TRP A 31 13.28 21.84 5.17
N LEU A 32 12.89 20.89 6.03
CA LEU A 32 12.68 21.14 7.45
C LEU A 32 13.96 21.59 8.17
N LYS A 33 15.14 21.13 7.75
CA LYS A 33 16.41 21.53 8.36
C LYS A 33 16.81 22.94 7.97
N GLU A 34 16.54 23.32 6.72
CA GLU A 34 16.83 24.65 6.21
C GLU A 34 15.88 25.71 6.78
N THR A 35 14.63 25.32 7.05
CA THR A 35 13.57 26.24 7.48
C THR A 35 13.50 26.41 9.00
N LEU A 36 13.79 25.36 9.78
CA LEU A 36 13.59 25.38 11.23
C LEU A 36 14.87 25.70 11.99
N VAL A 37 14.71 26.47 13.06
CA VAL A 37 15.80 26.80 13.99
C VAL A 37 15.98 25.69 15.02
N LYS A 38 17.21 25.49 15.48
CA LYS A 38 17.55 24.55 16.56
C LYS A 38 16.65 24.77 17.79
N GLY A 39 16.10 23.68 18.31
CA GLY A 39 15.21 23.69 19.48
C GLY A 39 13.72 23.63 19.14
N ASN A 40 13.34 23.88 17.88
CA ASN A 40 11.96 23.75 17.41
C ASN A 40 11.44 22.31 17.49
N ALA A 41 10.12 22.17 17.57
CA ALA A 41 9.42 20.90 17.54
C ALA A 41 8.47 20.83 16.34
N VAL A 42 8.45 19.68 15.66
CA VAL A 42 7.54 19.37 14.55
C VAL A 42 6.52 18.36 15.06
N GLY A 43 5.24 18.74 15.02
CA GLY A 43 4.12 17.86 15.33
C GLY A 43 3.78 16.94 14.16
N TYR A 44 3.43 15.68 14.43
CA TYR A 44 2.91 14.76 13.42
C TYR A 44 1.77 13.88 13.98
N ASP A 45 0.87 13.45 13.11
CA ASP A 45 -0.18 12.48 13.43
C ASP A 45 0.39 11.04 13.38
N PRO A 46 0.43 10.31 14.51
CA PRO A 46 0.98 8.95 14.54
C PRO A 46 0.24 7.94 13.67
N ALA A 47 -1.05 8.17 13.37
CA ALA A 47 -1.86 7.26 12.58
C ALA A 47 -1.57 7.36 11.07
N LEU A 48 -0.99 8.48 10.62
CA LEU A 48 -0.76 8.77 9.20
C LEU A 48 0.67 8.50 8.72
N HIS A 49 1.59 8.22 9.65
CA HIS A 49 2.99 7.99 9.33
C HIS A 49 3.44 6.55 9.60
N THR A 50 4.32 6.05 8.75
CA THR A 50 4.94 4.75 8.98
C THR A 50 6.03 4.86 10.04
N ILE A 51 6.19 3.82 10.88
CA ILE A 51 7.25 3.77 11.91
C ILE A 51 8.62 4.04 11.30
N LYS A 52 8.91 3.47 10.13
CA LYS A 52 10.19 3.61 9.44
C LYS A 52 10.45 5.05 8.98
N GLU A 53 9.42 5.75 8.54
CA GLU A 53 9.52 7.16 8.16
C GLU A 53 9.82 8.03 9.39
N ILE A 54 9.09 7.83 10.49
CA ILE A 54 9.32 8.54 11.76
C ILE A 54 10.73 8.27 12.28
N ASP A 55 11.20 7.03 12.27
CA ASP A 55 12.57 6.68 12.68
C ASP A 55 13.62 7.42 11.84
N ARG A 56 13.40 7.52 10.52
CA ARG A 56 14.31 8.22 9.61
C ARG A 56 14.30 9.73 9.85
N LEU A 57 13.11 10.33 9.98
CA LEU A 57 12.95 11.76 10.23
C LEU A 57 13.53 12.14 11.60
N THR A 58 13.24 11.37 12.64
CA THR A 58 13.77 11.59 13.99
C THR A 58 15.30 11.60 14.01
N LYS A 59 15.95 10.64 13.34
CA LYS A 59 17.42 10.60 13.23
C LYS A 59 17.96 11.78 12.45
N SER A 60 17.32 12.12 11.33
CA SER A 60 17.76 13.20 10.45
C SER A 60 17.65 14.58 11.11
N LEU A 61 16.50 14.87 11.72
CA LEU A 61 16.18 16.15 12.35
C LEU A 61 16.82 16.30 13.73
N GLY A 62 16.94 15.20 14.48
CA GLY A 62 17.59 15.20 15.79
C GLY A 62 19.07 15.59 15.74
N ALA A 63 19.76 15.32 14.62
CA ALA A 63 21.14 15.78 14.39
C ALA A 63 21.26 17.31 14.38
N GLU A 64 20.21 18.03 13.98
CA GLU A 64 20.14 19.51 14.00
C GLU A 64 19.52 20.05 15.30
N GLY A 65 19.17 19.17 16.26
CA GLY A 65 18.48 19.56 17.49
C GLY A 65 17.00 19.92 17.31
N ILE A 66 16.37 19.46 16.23
CA ILE A 66 14.93 19.58 15.98
C ILE A 66 14.22 18.34 16.54
N ARG A 67 13.14 18.54 17.30
CA ARG A 67 12.37 17.45 17.91
C ARG A 67 11.16 17.08 17.05
N LEU A 68 10.90 15.79 16.87
CA LEU A 68 9.68 15.28 16.24
C LEU A 68 8.74 14.77 17.33
N THR A 69 7.53 15.32 17.42
CA THR A 69 6.60 15.10 18.54
C THR A 69 5.27 14.53 18.03
N PRO A 70 4.80 13.38 18.56
CA PRO A 70 3.50 12.85 18.21
C PRO A 70 2.39 13.74 18.78
N VAL A 71 1.42 14.10 17.94
CA VAL A 71 0.23 14.86 18.34
C VAL A 71 -0.96 13.90 18.35
N PRO A 72 -1.63 13.69 19.50
CA PRO A 72 -2.68 12.68 19.62
C PRO A 72 -3.97 13.05 18.87
N GLU A 73 -4.22 14.34 18.67
CA GLU A 73 -5.41 14.84 18.00
C GLU A 73 -5.01 15.62 16.75
N ASN A 74 -5.57 15.24 15.60
CA ASN A 74 -5.27 15.92 14.35
C ASN A 74 -5.87 17.34 14.37
N PRO A 75 -5.06 18.41 14.22
CA PRO A 75 -5.57 19.78 14.27
C PRO A 75 -6.52 20.09 13.10
N ILE A 76 -6.36 19.42 11.95
CA ILE A 76 -7.26 19.57 10.82
C ILE A 76 -8.65 19.04 11.15
N ASP A 77 -8.73 17.93 11.88
CA ASP A 77 -10.01 17.34 12.29
C ASP A 77 -10.80 18.26 13.22
N LYS A 78 -10.13 19.07 14.06
CA LYS A 78 -10.77 20.10 14.91
C LYS A 78 -11.29 21.29 14.12
N LEU A 79 -10.63 21.63 13.02
CA LEU A 79 -11.06 22.73 12.15
C LEU A 79 -12.16 22.27 11.19
N TRP A 80 -12.20 20.98 10.87
CA TRP A 80 -13.14 20.37 9.92
C TRP A 80 -14.36 19.75 10.61
N GLU A 81 -14.93 20.39 11.62
CA GLU A 81 -16.04 19.79 12.39
C GLU A 81 -17.37 19.73 11.61
N LYS A 82 -17.70 20.76 10.84
CA LYS A 82 -19.04 20.91 10.23
C LYS A 82 -19.23 20.10 8.95
N ASP A 83 -18.29 20.20 8.02
CA ASP A 83 -18.44 19.66 6.66
C ASP A 83 -17.68 18.35 6.43
N ARG A 84 -17.18 17.70 7.49
CA ARG A 84 -16.46 16.43 7.35
C ARG A 84 -17.43 15.31 6.96
N PRO A 85 -17.19 14.60 5.84
CA PRO A 85 -17.99 13.45 5.48
C PRO A 85 -17.93 12.38 6.56
N ARG A 86 -19.06 11.70 6.79
CA ARG A 86 -19.10 10.54 7.68
C ARG A 86 -18.19 9.42 7.15
N PRO A 87 -17.61 8.60 8.03
CA PRO A 87 -16.88 7.42 7.61
C PRO A 87 -17.72 6.55 6.67
N PRO A 88 -17.12 5.95 5.63
CA PRO A 88 -17.86 5.11 4.69
C PRO A 88 -18.40 3.87 5.42
N MET A 89 -19.66 3.55 5.13
CA MET A 89 -20.43 2.46 5.74
C MET A 89 -20.95 1.48 4.68
N ALA A 90 -20.17 1.25 3.63
CA ALA A 90 -20.57 0.31 2.60
C ALA A 90 -20.59 -1.13 3.17
N GLY A 91 -21.66 -1.87 2.86
CA GLY A 91 -21.77 -3.27 3.25
C GLY A 91 -20.67 -4.13 2.62
N ILE A 92 -20.28 -5.19 3.32
CA ILE A 92 -19.33 -6.18 2.79
C ILE A 92 -20.07 -7.32 2.11
N VAL A 93 -19.41 -7.91 1.11
CA VAL A 93 -19.91 -9.07 0.37
C VAL A 93 -18.88 -10.19 0.38
N HIS A 94 -19.36 -11.44 0.48
CA HIS A 94 -18.49 -12.61 0.38
C HIS A 94 -18.00 -12.80 -1.06
N HIS A 95 -16.71 -13.13 -1.19
CA HIS A 95 -16.06 -13.42 -2.45
C HIS A 95 -15.82 -14.92 -2.58
N SER A 96 -16.64 -15.59 -3.40
CA SER A 96 -16.67 -17.06 -3.47
C SER A 96 -15.31 -17.69 -3.82
N VAL A 97 -15.15 -18.96 -3.42
CA VAL A 97 -13.95 -19.75 -3.71
C VAL A 97 -13.75 -19.98 -5.21
N GLU A 98 -14.83 -20.00 -6.00
CA GLU A 98 -14.76 -20.09 -7.47
C GLU A 98 -13.95 -18.93 -8.09
N PHE A 99 -14.08 -17.72 -7.55
CA PHE A 99 -13.33 -16.56 -8.03
C PHE A 99 -11.97 -16.40 -7.35
N SER A 100 -11.86 -16.76 -6.08
CA SER A 100 -10.63 -16.56 -5.29
C SER A 100 -9.62 -17.71 -5.41
N GLY A 101 -10.05 -18.89 -5.86
CA GLY A 101 -9.25 -20.09 -6.07
C GLY A 101 -8.76 -20.79 -4.79
N ARG A 102 -8.93 -20.17 -3.62
CA ARG A 102 -8.57 -20.71 -2.29
C ARG A 102 -9.52 -20.17 -1.24
N SER A 103 -9.86 -21.02 -0.27
CA SER A 103 -10.65 -20.64 0.90
C SER A 103 -9.88 -19.70 1.83
N ALA A 104 -10.61 -18.94 2.65
CA ALA A 104 -9.99 -18.08 3.65
C ALA A 104 -9.25 -18.91 4.73
N ALA A 105 -9.80 -20.07 5.11
CA ALA A 105 -9.15 -20.99 6.06
C ALA A 105 -7.76 -21.45 5.57
N GLU A 106 -7.63 -21.83 4.30
CA GLU A 106 -6.33 -22.22 3.72
C GLU A 106 -5.33 -21.05 3.71
N LYS A 107 -5.79 -19.84 3.40
CA LYS A 107 -4.93 -18.64 3.40
C LYS A 107 -4.47 -18.28 4.82
N ILE A 108 -5.37 -18.38 5.81
CA ILE A 108 -5.04 -18.15 7.22
C ILE A 108 -4.03 -19.18 7.70
N ALA A 109 -4.25 -20.46 7.42
CA ALA A 109 -3.29 -21.52 7.74
C ALA A 109 -1.90 -21.24 7.14
N GLN A 110 -1.85 -20.83 5.87
CA GLN A 110 -0.60 -20.46 5.22
C GLN A 110 0.11 -19.27 5.90
N VAL A 111 -0.65 -18.25 6.32
CA VAL A 111 -0.10 -17.12 7.09
C VAL A 111 0.42 -17.60 8.44
N GLN A 112 -0.31 -18.46 9.14
CA GLN A 112 0.07 -19.02 10.44
C GLN A 112 1.34 -19.88 10.36
N ASP A 113 1.48 -20.70 9.33
CA ASP A 113 2.69 -21.48 9.09
C ASP A 113 3.90 -20.56 8.86
N THR A 114 3.71 -19.49 8.08
CA THR A 114 4.76 -18.47 7.88
C THR A 114 5.15 -17.78 9.21
N LEU A 115 4.18 -17.51 10.10
CA LEU A 115 4.45 -16.94 11.42
C LEU A 115 5.26 -17.89 12.30
N LYS A 116 4.95 -19.19 12.24
CA LYS A 116 5.70 -20.23 12.98
C LYS A 116 7.14 -20.33 12.48
N GLU A 117 7.33 -20.36 11.16
CA GLU A 117 8.67 -20.37 10.53
C GLU A 117 9.50 -19.14 10.91
N ASP A 118 8.88 -17.95 10.93
CA ASP A 118 9.52 -16.69 11.31
C ASP A 118 9.59 -16.46 12.83
N ASN A 119 9.13 -17.42 13.64
CA ASN A 119 9.07 -17.35 15.11
C ASN A 119 8.39 -16.05 15.62
N GLN A 120 7.24 -15.73 15.02
CA GLN A 120 6.38 -14.59 15.39
C GLN A 120 5.11 -15.08 16.08
N ASP A 121 4.60 -14.31 17.05
CA ASP A 121 3.41 -14.70 17.79
C ASP A 121 2.11 -14.31 17.09
N ALA A 122 2.12 -13.20 16.35
CA ALA A 122 0.96 -12.70 15.60
C ALA A 122 1.39 -11.68 14.53
N VAL A 123 0.50 -11.47 13.56
CA VAL A 123 0.57 -10.34 12.62
C VAL A 123 -0.64 -9.42 12.76
N LEU A 124 -0.38 -8.11 12.80
CA LEU A 124 -1.38 -7.07 12.60
C LEU A 124 -1.41 -6.68 11.12
N LEU A 125 -2.57 -6.86 10.49
CA LEU A 125 -2.87 -6.43 9.14
C LEU A 125 -3.59 -5.08 9.20
N THR A 126 -3.01 -4.08 8.53
CA THR A 126 -3.56 -2.72 8.43
C THR A 126 -3.99 -2.36 7.01
N ALA A 127 -3.58 -3.16 6.02
CA ALA A 127 -3.87 -2.93 4.61
C ALA A 127 -5.25 -3.52 4.25
N PRO A 128 -6.25 -2.71 3.84
CA PRO A 128 -7.62 -3.17 3.56
C PRO A 128 -7.70 -4.25 2.48
N ASP A 129 -6.86 -4.16 1.45
CA ASP A 129 -6.74 -5.12 0.36
C ASP A 129 -6.24 -6.48 0.86
N SER A 130 -5.23 -6.48 1.74
CA SER A 130 -4.69 -7.70 2.35
C SER A 130 -5.75 -8.40 3.21
N ILE A 131 -6.54 -7.63 3.97
CA ILE A 131 -7.62 -8.14 4.81
C ILE A 131 -8.74 -8.74 3.94
N CYS A 132 -9.18 -8.00 2.93
CA CYS A 132 -10.20 -8.45 1.98
C CYS A 132 -9.77 -9.73 1.23
N TRP A 133 -8.49 -9.83 0.89
CA TRP A 133 -7.94 -11.05 0.28
C TRP A 133 -7.89 -12.24 1.24
N LEU A 134 -7.49 -12.01 2.50
CA LEU A 134 -7.34 -13.07 3.50
C LEU A 134 -8.68 -13.71 3.86
N PHE A 135 -9.70 -12.88 4.11
CA PHE A 135 -11.03 -13.34 4.55
C PHE A 135 -12.01 -13.61 3.40
N ASN A 136 -11.57 -13.48 2.14
CA ASN A 136 -12.45 -13.61 0.97
C ASN A 136 -13.69 -12.69 1.06
N ILE A 137 -13.47 -11.41 1.38
CA ILE A 137 -14.52 -10.39 1.42
C ILE A 137 -14.18 -9.23 0.47
N ARG A 138 -15.20 -8.47 0.07
CA ARG A 138 -15.07 -7.21 -0.66
C ARG A 138 -15.94 -6.15 0.01
N GLY A 139 -15.58 -4.89 -0.16
CA GLY A 139 -16.35 -3.75 0.33
C GLY A 139 -16.45 -2.64 -0.70
N GLY A 140 -17.16 -1.57 -0.35
CA GLY A 140 -17.34 -0.39 -1.19
C GLY A 140 -16.85 0.91 -0.53
N ASP A 141 -15.98 0.83 0.47
CA ASP A 141 -15.63 2.00 1.28
C ASP A 141 -14.76 3.01 0.52
N ILE A 142 -13.96 2.53 -0.45
CA ILE A 142 -13.11 3.37 -1.29
C ILE A 142 -13.60 3.30 -2.74
N LYS A 143 -13.85 4.47 -3.36
CA LYS A 143 -14.26 4.53 -4.76
C LYS A 143 -13.24 3.83 -5.66
N HIS A 144 -13.73 3.05 -6.62
CA HIS A 144 -12.93 2.28 -7.59
C HIS A 144 -12.01 1.19 -7.01
N THR A 145 -12.08 0.93 -5.70
CA THR A 145 -11.28 -0.12 -5.05
C THR A 145 -12.21 -0.95 -4.16
N PRO A 146 -12.47 -2.24 -4.46
CA PRO A 146 -13.49 -3.03 -3.78
C PRO A 146 -13.01 -3.56 -2.42
N VAL A 147 -12.65 -2.64 -1.51
CA VAL A 147 -12.11 -2.93 -0.19
C VAL A 147 -13.01 -2.39 0.91
N ALA A 148 -12.99 -3.09 2.04
CA ALA A 148 -13.60 -2.66 3.30
C ALA A 148 -12.51 -2.16 4.24
N LEU A 149 -12.72 -0.99 4.86
CA LEU A 149 -11.83 -0.47 5.88
C LEU A 149 -12.01 -1.29 7.17
N ALA A 150 -10.97 -2.02 7.53
CA ALA A 150 -10.92 -2.89 8.69
C ALA A 150 -9.47 -3.07 9.16
N PHE A 151 -9.29 -3.64 10.35
CA PHE A 151 -8.02 -4.19 10.82
C PHE A 151 -8.16 -5.68 11.12
N ALA A 152 -7.07 -6.43 11.10
CA ALA A 152 -7.12 -7.83 11.53
C ALA A 152 -5.86 -8.22 12.30
N ILE A 153 -6.04 -9.02 13.35
CA ILE A 153 -4.96 -9.67 14.07
C ILE A 153 -5.04 -11.16 13.78
N VAL A 154 -3.97 -11.73 13.24
CA VAL A 154 -3.84 -13.16 12.99
C VAL A 154 -2.76 -13.72 13.91
N PRO A 155 -3.11 -14.51 14.94
CA PRO A 155 -2.13 -15.17 15.80
C PRO A 155 -1.50 -16.36 15.07
N LYS A 156 -0.30 -16.78 15.49
CA LYS A 156 0.37 -17.97 14.96
C LYS A 156 -0.44 -19.26 15.13
N GLU A 157 -1.27 -19.29 16.17
CA GLU A 157 -2.15 -20.40 16.55
C GLU A 157 -3.46 -19.82 17.08
N GLY A 158 -4.57 -20.50 16.80
CA GLY A 158 -5.91 -20.05 17.20
C GLY A 158 -6.62 -19.22 16.13
N ARG A 159 -7.71 -18.57 16.54
CA ARG A 159 -8.59 -17.85 15.62
C ARG A 159 -8.09 -16.41 15.38
N PRO A 160 -8.14 -15.92 14.13
CA PRO A 160 -7.93 -14.51 13.88
C PRO A 160 -9.09 -13.65 14.42
N THR A 161 -8.81 -12.38 14.62
CA THR A 161 -9.82 -11.37 14.98
C THR A 161 -9.87 -10.30 13.90
N LEU A 162 -11.06 -10.05 13.36
CA LEU A 162 -11.36 -9.00 12.39
C LEU A 162 -12.04 -7.83 13.11
N PHE A 163 -11.42 -6.66 13.03
CA PHE A 163 -11.91 -5.41 13.59
C PHE A 163 -12.61 -4.61 12.49
N ILE A 164 -13.93 -4.70 12.45
CA ILE A 164 -14.78 -4.04 11.45
C ILE A 164 -16.07 -3.59 12.13
N ASP A 165 -16.68 -2.52 11.63
CA ASP A 165 -17.99 -2.12 12.12
C ASP A 165 -19.02 -3.25 11.87
N PRO A 166 -19.66 -3.80 12.93
CA PRO A 166 -20.62 -4.88 12.76
C PRO A 166 -21.79 -4.54 11.84
N ALA A 167 -22.15 -3.26 11.69
CA ALA A 167 -23.21 -2.83 10.79
C ALA A 167 -22.85 -2.96 9.30
N LYS A 168 -21.56 -3.11 8.97
CA LYS A 168 -21.11 -3.43 7.59
C LYS A 168 -21.32 -4.89 7.23
N VAL A 169 -21.49 -5.77 8.22
CA VAL A 169 -21.54 -7.22 8.05
C VAL A 169 -22.99 -7.68 8.06
N ASP A 170 -23.51 -8.06 6.89
CA ASP A 170 -24.84 -8.67 6.77
C ASP A 170 -24.88 -10.07 7.40
N GLU A 171 -26.07 -10.64 7.57
CA GLU A 171 -26.23 -11.93 8.28
C GLU A 171 -25.61 -13.10 7.50
N ASN A 172 -25.68 -13.06 6.16
CA ASN A 172 -25.14 -14.10 5.29
C ASN A 172 -23.60 -14.18 5.37
N VAL A 173 -22.94 -13.02 5.35
CA VAL A 173 -21.49 -12.90 5.47
C VAL A 173 -21.08 -13.14 6.93
N ARG A 174 -21.88 -12.72 7.91
CA ARG A 174 -21.63 -12.95 9.33
C ARG A 174 -21.47 -14.43 9.65
N GLY A 175 -22.38 -15.29 9.20
CA GLY A 175 -22.29 -16.74 9.46
C GLY A 175 -21.01 -17.35 8.87
N THR A 176 -20.65 -16.95 7.65
CA THR A 176 -19.41 -17.40 7.01
C THR A 176 -18.17 -16.93 7.76
N LEU A 177 -18.12 -15.64 8.13
CA LEU A 177 -16.98 -15.06 8.84
C LEU A 177 -16.85 -15.61 10.26
N GLN A 178 -17.95 -15.76 11.00
CA GLN A 178 -17.94 -16.28 12.36
C GLN A 178 -17.45 -17.72 12.46
N SER A 179 -17.49 -18.50 11.36
CA SER A 179 -16.86 -19.82 11.34
C SER A 179 -15.33 -19.73 11.27
N ILE A 180 -14.78 -18.64 10.74
CA ILE A 180 -13.36 -18.48 10.39
C ILE A 180 -12.63 -17.51 11.35
N THR A 181 -13.29 -16.46 11.83
CA THR A 181 -12.71 -15.35 12.58
C THR A 181 -13.68 -14.84 13.64
N ASP A 182 -13.13 -14.27 14.71
CA ASP A 182 -13.92 -13.48 15.65
C ASP A 182 -14.09 -12.05 15.10
N ILE A 183 -15.23 -11.42 15.36
CA ILE A 183 -15.55 -10.06 14.90
C ILE A 183 -15.58 -9.13 16.12
N ALA A 184 -14.81 -8.05 16.06
CA ALA A 184 -14.73 -7.02 17.09
C ALA A 184 -14.93 -5.62 16.50
N LYS A 185 -15.31 -4.64 17.32
CA LYS A 185 -15.45 -3.26 16.86
C LYS A 185 -14.07 -2.63 16.60
N PRO A 186 -13.94 -1.68 15.64
CA PRO A 186 -12.65 -1.02 15.36
C PRO A 186 -11.98 -0.39 16.59
N GLY A 187 -12.76 0.21 17.50
CA GLY A 187 -12.25 0.84 18.73
C GLY A 187 -11.69 -0.14 19.76
N GLU A 188 -11.92 -1.45 19.62
CA GLU A 188 -11.40 -2.47 20.54
C GLU A 188 -9.97 -2.93 20.16
N LEU A 189 -9.44 -2.47 19.02
CA LEU A 189 -8.13 -2.84 18.52
C LEU A 189 -7.02 -2.57 19.53
N ASP A 190 -6.99 -1.37 20.12
CA ASP A 190 -5.97 -0.99 21.10
C ASP A 190 -6.02 -1.86 22.35
N GLY A 191 -7.22 -2.19 22.81
CA GLY A 191 -7.43 -3.12 23.93
C GLY A 191 -6.92 -4.52 23.60
N ALA A 192 -7.23 -5.03 22.41
CA ALA A 192 -6.75 -6.33 21.94
C ALA A 192 -5.22 -6.34 21.80
N LEU A 193 -4.63 -5.26 21.30
CA LEU A 193 -3.19 -5.10 21.22
C LEU A 193 -2.55 -5.07 22.60
N LYS A 194 -3.13 -4.40 23.60
CA LYS A 194 -2.60 -4.39 24.98
C LYS A 194 -2.72 -5.76 25.66
N ARG A 195 -3.80 -6.51 25.42
CA ARG A 195 -4.07 -7.81 26.04
C ARG A 195 -3.23 -8.96 25.48
N SER A 196 -2.83 -8.90 24.21
CA SER A 196 -2.09 -10.02 23.61
C SER A 196 -0.74 -10.24 24.32
N PRO A 197 -0.50 -11.42 24.93
CA PRO A 197 0.73 -11.69 25.64
C PRO A 197 1.81 -12.08 24.63
N SER A 198 2.56 -11.13 24.08
CA SER A 198 3.62 -11.48 23.12
C SER A 198 4.76 -10.47 23.05
N ARG A 199 5.99 -10.98 23.24
CA ARG A 199 7.26 -10.26 23.13
C ARG A 199 7.69 -10.01 21.66
N ARG A 200 7.02 -10.63 20.67
CA ARG A 200 7.43 -10.62 19.24
C ARG A 200 6.21 -10.53 18.31
N ARG A 201 5.91 -9.32 17.87
CA ARG A 201 4.81 -9.03 16.93
C ARG A 201 5.36 -8.65 15.58
N ARG A 202 4.58 -8.91 14.53
CA ARG A 202 4.77 -8.36 13.18
C ARG A 202 3.65 -7.39 12.86
N CYS A 203 3.98 -6.22 12.34
CA CYS A 203 3.04 -5.32 11.69
C CYS A 203 3.37 -5.38 10.20
N GLY A 204 2.42 -5.72 9.36
CA GLY A 204 2.69 -5.86 7.94
C GLY A 204 1.44 -5.79 7.10
N SER A 205 1.55 -5.17 5.94
CA SER A 205 0.83 -5.65 4.77
C SER A 205 1.46 -6.98 4.35
N ILE A 206 0.67 -7.91 3.79
CA ILE A 206 1.24 -9.11 3.16
C ILE A 206 2.23 -8.64 2.08
N PRO A 207 3.48 -9.12 2.02
CA PRO A 207 4.50 -8.47 1.22
C PRO A 207 4.34 -8.79 -0.27
N THR A 208 4.25 -7.74 -1.09
CA THR A 208 4.95 -7.68 -2.37
C THR A 208 6.43 -7.32 -2.12
N PRO A 209 7.36 -7.74 -3.00
CA PRO A 209 8.78 -7.75 -2.65
C PRO A 209 9.41 -6.35 -2.70
N ARG A 210 9.79 -5.78 -1.53
CA ARG A 210 11.07 -5.05 -1.28
C ARG A 210 11.14 -4.35 0.09
N ARG A 211 12.00 -4.88 0.97
CA ARG A 211 13.06 -4.23 1.77
C ARG A 211 12.69 -3.03 2.66
N CYS A 212 12.85 -3.19 3.99
CA CYS A 212 13.81 -2.39 4.77
C CYS A 212 13.93 -2.80 6.26
N ALA A 213 15.17 -2.65 6.76
CA ALA A 213 15.69 -2.74 8.12
C ALA A 213 15.75 -1.31 8.75
N SER A 214 15.91 -1.02 10.06
CA SER A 214 16.12 -1.77 11.32
C SER A 214 16.15 -0.84 12.56
N ARG A 215 15.68 -1.37 13.71
CA ARG A 215 16.21 -1.37 15.12
C ARG A 215 16.39 -0.02 15.88
N ARG A 216 15.99 0.16 17.17
CA ARG A 216 15.86 -0.76 18.34
C ARG A 216 14.73 -0.36 19.34
N ARG A 217 14.37 -1.36 20.16
CA ARG A 217 13.51 -1.45 21.37
C ARG A 217 12.07 -1.92 21.21
N TRP A 218 11.75 -2.48 20.05
CA TRP A 218 10.65 -3.41 19.83
C TRP A 218 11.20 -4.45 18.83
N LYS A 219 11.13 -5.76 19.10
CA LYS A 219 11.58 -6.78 18.12
C LYS A 219 10.46 -7.05 17.12
N TRP A 220 10.28 -6.12 16.19
CA TRP A 220 9.55 -6.33 14.95
C TRP A 220 10.52 -6.94 13.92
N THR A 221 10.26 -8.14 13.42
CA THR A 221 11.03 -8.70 12.30
C THR A 221 10.37 -8.29 10.99
N ALA A 222 11.04 -7.45 10.21
CA ALA A 222 10.92 -7.51 8.76
C ALA A 222 11.88 -8.60 8.28
N SER A 223 11.44 -9.87 8.29
CA SER A 223 12.14 -10.91 7.54
C SER A 223 11.83 -10.70 6.06
N ASN A 224 12.90 -10.58 5.27
CA ASN A 224 12.86 -10.28 3.85
C ASN A 224 13.31 -11.49 3.03
N THR A 225 13.10 -12.70 3.55
CA THR A 225 13.40 -13.97 2.87
C THR A 225 12.60 -15.12 3.48
N LEU A 226 11.71 -15.69 2.66
CA LEU A 226 11.45 -17.14 2.56
C LEU A 226 11.49 -17.46 1.05
N PRO A 227 11.91 -18.68 0.67
CA PRO A 227 12.38 -19.00 -0.67
C PRO A 227 11.28 -18.82 -1.72
N ALA A 228 11.70 -18.52 -2.96
CA ALA A 228 10.89 -18.27 -4.16
C ALA A 228 9.90 -19.40 -4.59
N ARG A 229 9.48 -20.27 -3.68
CA ARG A 229 8.62 -21.43 -3.93
C ARG A 229 7.12 -21.12 -3.90
N ILE A 230 6.67 -20.01 -3.32
CA ILE A 230 5.23 -19.74 -3.09
C ILE A 230 4.48 -19.33 -4.38
N LEU A 231 5.16 -18.81 -5.41
CA LEU A 231 4.52 -18.40 -6.67
C LEU A 231 4.64 -19.43 -7.81
N ALA A 232 5.40 -20.52 -7.62
CA ALA A 232 5.70 -21.48 -8.70
C ALA A 232 4.66 -22.60 -8.88
N ARG A 233 3.60 -22.66 -8.07
CA ARG A 233 2.58 -23.73 -8.10
C ARG A 233 1.16 -23.23 -8.34
N CYS A 234 0.99 -22.24 -9.22
CA CYS A 234 -0.27 -22.09 -9.94
C CYS A 234 -0.18 -22.91 -11.23
N PRO A 235 -1.02 -23.94 -11.45
CA PRO A 235 -1.05 -24.62 -12.73
C PRO A 235 -1.51 -23.62 -13.79
N ARG A 236 -0.56 -23.21 -14.65
CA ARG A 236 -0.88 -22.44 -15.86
C ARG A 236 -1.85 -23.30 -16.68
N ARG A 237 -3.03 -22.75 -16.99
CA ARG A 237 -3.95 -23.35 -17.97
C ARG A 237 -3.16 -23.76 -19.22
N PRO A 238 -3.32 -24.98 -19.76
CA PRO A 238 -2.67 -25.36 -21.00
C PRO A 238 -3.19 -24.45 -22.12
N ARG A 239 -2.27 -23.73 -22.78
CA ARG A 239 -2.57 -22.96 -24.00
C ARG A 239 -3.15 -23.94 -25.02
N ARG A 240 -4.41 -23.72 -25.43
CA ARG A 240 -4.99 -24.36 -26.61
C ARG A 240 -4.09 -24.07 -27.82
N ARG A 241 -3.33 -25.07 -28.27
CA ARG A 241 -2.59 -25.02 -29.53
C ARG A 241 -3.60 -24.94 -30.66
N ARG A 242 -3.62 -23.81 -31.38
CA ARG A 242 -4.25 -23.74 -32.71
C ARG A 242 -3.49 -24.71 -33.62
N ARG A 243 -4.19 -25.71 -34.15
CA ARG A 243 -3.72 -26.56 -35.25
C ARG A 243 -3.83 -25.75 -36.55
N SER A 244 -2.75 -25.65 -37.29
CA SER A 244 -2.78 -25.39 -38.74
C SER A 244 -1.88 -26.43 -39.43
N PRO A 245 -2.25 -26.91 -40.62
CA PRO A 245 -1.85 -28.22 -41.11
C PRO A 245 -0.47 -28.23 -41.77
N ALA A 246 0.14 -29.41 -41.76
CA ALA A 246 1.44 -29.74 -42.32
C ALA A 246 1.48 -29.68 -43.85
N ARG A 247 2.67 -29.39 -44.42
CA ARG A 247 3.30 -30.14 -45.52
C ARG A 247 4.72 -29.64 -45.84
N GLY A 248 5.70 -30.51 -45.62
CA GLY A 248 6.71 -30.93 -46.60
C GLY A 248 7.99 -30.09 -46.79
N PRO A 249 9.14 -30.72 -47.13
CA PRO A 249 10.48 -30.24 -46.77
C PRO A 249 11.35 -29.82 -47.97
N ARG A 250 12.48 -29.10 -47.72
CA ARG A 250 13.76 -29.19 -48.48
C ARG A 250 14.87 -28.24 -47.95
N ILE A 251 15.97 -28.86 -47.50
CA ILE A 251 17.40 -28.72 -47.92
C ILE A 251 18.09 -27.32 -47.99
N PHE A 252 19.20 -27.21 -47.23
CA PHE A 252 20.47 -26.44 -47.35
C PHE A 252 20.53 -25.04 -48.01
N ALA A 253 21.13 -24.06 -47.31
CA ALA A 253 22.46 -23.49 -47.58
C ALA A 253 22.66 -22.04 -47.04
N THR A 254 23.79 -21.87 -46.35
CA THR A 254 24.67 -20.69 -46.17
C THR A 254 24.26 -19.29 -46.69
N ALA A 255 24.38 -18.26 -45.85
CA ALA A 255 25.33 -17.13 -45.98
C ALA A 255 24.89 -15.88 -45.17
N ARG A 256 25.80 -15.36 -44.34
CA ARG A 256 25.88 -13.96 -43.85
C ARG A 256 26.38 -13.05 -45.00
N PRO A 257 26.55 -11.73 -44.79
CA PRO A 257 25.71 -10.69 -44.17
C PRO A 257 25.52 -9.54 -45.20
N TRP A 258 24.96 -8.37 -44.82
CA TRP A 258 25.40 -7.03 -45.27
C TRP A 258 24.70 -5.96 -44.43
N CYS A 259 25.50 -5.22 -43.67
CA CYS A 259 25.16 -3.95 -43.03
C CYS A 259 26.05 -2.90 -43.71
N ALA A 260 25.50 -1.82 -44.27
CA ALA A 260 26.24 -0.59 -44.54
C ALA A 260 25.31 0.62 -44.80
N PHE A 261 25.82 1.81 -44.42
CA PHE A 261 25.42 3.20 -44.73
C PHE A 261 24.19 3.80 -44.00
N SER A 262 24.30 4.78 -43.07
CA SER A 262 24.87 6.17 -43.08
C SER A 262 24.17 7.06 -44.13
N LEU A 263 23.79 8.33 -43.97
CA LEU A 263 24.01 9.46 -43.06
C LEU A 263 23.00 10.55 -43.54
N GLY A 264 22.65 11.58 -42.75
CA GLY A 264 22.03 12.79 -43.35
C GLY A 264 21.26 13.73 -42.42
N SER A 265 21.91 14.82 -42.05
CA SER A 265 21.41 15.97 -41.27
C SER A 265 20.33 16.81 -41.96
N THR A 266 19.53 17.58 -41.19
CA THR A 266 19.48 19.06 -41.29
C THR A 266 18.61 19.70 -40.20
N ARG A 267 19.13 20.76 -39.59
CA ARG A 267 18.43 21.76 -38.78
C ARG A 267 17.70 22.75 -39.70
N SER A 268 16.56 23.31 -39.30
CA SER A 268 16.36 24.77 -39.26
C SER A 268 15.04 25.19 -38.61
N ALA A 269 15.07 26.38 -38.01
CA ALA A 269 14.05 27.04 -37.21
C ALA A 269 13.08 27.93 -38.04
N LYS A 270 11.94 28.31 -37.44
CA LYS A 270 11.14 29.55 -37.61
C LYS A 270 9.90 29.45 -36.70
N ARG A 271 9.84 30.11 -35.54
CA ARG A 271 9.32 31.47 -35.22
C ARG A 271 7.95 31.84 -35.83
N ALA A 272 6.99 32.01 -34.89
CA ALA A 272 6.03 33.10 -34.71
C ALA A 272 4.92 33.38 -35.74
N ALA A 273 3.66 33.34 -35.29
CA ALA A 273 2.65 34.36 -35.59
C ALA A 273 1.51 34.32 -34.56
N TRP A 274 1.43 35.37 -33.75
CA TRP A 274 0.23 35.84 -33.06
C TRP A 274 -0.66 36.54 -34.08
N MET A 275 -1.98 36.31 -34.07
CA MET A 275 -2.95 37.36 -34.42
C MET A 275 -4.30 37.12 -33.74
N ARG A 276 -4.76 38.20 -33.12
CA ARG A 276 -6.05 38.39 -32.44
C ARG A 276 -7.21 38.30 -33.43
N SER A 277 -8.39 37.88 -32.93
CA SER A 277 -9.67 38.38 -33.43
C SER A 277 -10.60 38.70 -32.25
N PRO A 278 -11.31 39.85 -32.27
CA PRO A 278 -12.19 40.28 -31.19
C PRO A 278 -13.64 39.79 -31.38
N ARG A 279 -14.38 39.87 -30.28
CA ARG A 279 -15.80 39.57 -30.07
C ARG A 279 -16.74 40.08 -31.17
N ARG A 280 -17.73 39.25 -31.52
CA ARG A 280 -19.17 39.51 -31.36
C ARG A 280 -19.87 38.20 -31.03
#